data_AF-A0A968X0I7-F1
#
_entry.id   AF-A0A968X0I7-F1
#
_cell.length_a   1.000
_cell.length_b   1.000
_cell.length_c   1.000
_cell.angle_alpha   90.00
_cell.angle_beta   90.00
_cell.angle_gamma   90.00
#
_symmetry.space_group_name_H-M   'P 1'
#
loop_
_entity.id
_entity.type
_entity.pdbx_description
1 polymer ?
#
loop_
_entity_poly.entity_id
_entity_poly.type
_entity_poly.pdbx_seq_one_letter_code
_entity_poly.pdbx_strand_id
1 'polypeptide(L)'
;MMKLPNWIRHPSKVPAAMPSNQLVVDVLEDNLVDRLAPQAIDLLDDDCVAFSGTEWLRIWYVQHWPRTLGQDNWRKLLHFPAELRLSIFMEPFSPGLISKQLEMEETAIQASRFLRAHQKRDASPSEDQALSEIRAERHKIEVQGEPFYYLTVCMALFADTREHLDEWSQKLESHARDAGITLGRGRWQHEDGMLALLPHNLNTLGNHRRNARLDALTNMFPFVGDEIVMPEAFLRLRRAYWQSHCA
;
A
#
# COMPACT_ATOMS: atom_id res chain seq x y z
N MET A 1 -33.15 -57.22 21.02
CA MET A 1 -32.88 -55.77 21.10
C MET A 1 -31.37 -55.56 21.09
N MET A 2 -30.88 -54.84 20.08
CA MET A 2 -29.46 -54.62 19.74
C MET A 2 -28.63 -54.06 20.93
N LYS A 3 -27.52 -54.72 21.26
CA LYS A 3 -26.43 -54.14 22.05
C LYS A 3 -25.36 -53.62 21.09
N LEU A 4 -25.10 -52.31 21.15
CA LEU A 4 -24.07 -51.65 20.35
C LEU A 4 -22.65 -52.11 20.73
N PRO A 5 -21.67 -52.06 19.81
CA PRO A 5 -20.31 -52.57 20.05
C PRO A 5 -19.43 -51.61 20.88
N ASN A 6 -18.47 -52.17 21.60
CA ASN A 6 -17.67 -51.59 22.70
C ASN A 6 -16.68 -50.45 22.35
N TRP A 7 -16.79 -49.76 21.22
CA TRP A 7 -15.83 -48.71 20.82
C TRP A 7 -16.09 -47.33 21.46
N ILE A 8 -17.04 -47.23 22.41
CA ILE A 8 -17.39 -46.00 23.16
C ILE A 8 -16.70 -45.95 24.56
N ARG A 9 -15.74 -46.84 24.86
CA ARG A 9 -14.95 -46.72 26.10
C ARG A 9 -13.63 -46.01 25.81
N HIS A 10 -13.63 -44.67 25.91
CA HIS A 10 -12.39 -43.93 26.09
C HIS A 10 -11.72 -44.39 27.40
N PRO A 11 -10.44 -44.81 27.40
CA PRO A 11 -9.73 -45.00 28.65
C PRO A 11 -9.43 -43.61 29.22
N SER A 12 -10.14 -43.23 30.28
CA SER A 12 -9.75 -42.13 31.15
C SER A 12 -8.44 -42.49 31.86
N LYS A 13 -7.30 -42.29 31.19
CA LYS A 13 -6.02 -42.22 31.88
C LYS A 13 -5.93 -40.84 32.52
N VAL A 14 -6.35 -40.75 33.78
CA VAL A 14 -5.86 -39.70 34.67
C VAL A 14 -4.34 -39.92 34.76
N PRO A 15 -3.48 -38.98 34.31
CA PRO A 15 -2.06 -39.15 34.52
C PRO A 15 -1.79 -39.13 36.03
N ALA A 16 -1.00 -40.12 36.46
CA ALA A 16 -0.54 -40.26 37.82
C ALA A 16 0.16 -38.99 38.31
N ALA A 17 -0.01 -38.69 39.59
CA ALA A 17 0.62 -37.55 40.27
C ALA A 17 2.09 -37.39 39.87
N MET A 18 2.44 -36.22 39.33
CA MET A 18 3.82 -35.87 39.04
C MET A 18 4.59 -35.61 40.34
N PRO A 19 5.85 -36.04 40.45
CA PRO A 19 6.67 -35.75 41.61
C PRO A 19 6.87 -34.24 41.72
N SER A 20 6.65 -33.74 42.93
CA SER A 20 6.98 -32.39 43.35
C SER A 20 8.48 -32.14 43.12
N ASN A 21 8.77 -30.94 42.58
CA ASN A 21 10.10 -30.35 42.41
C ASN A 21 10.85 -30.64 41.10
N GLN A 22 10.18 -30.43 39.96
CA GLN A 22 10.85 -29.84 38.82
C GLN A 22 10.53 -28.35 38.82
N LEU A 23 11.55 -27.52 39.05
CA LEU A 23 11.53 -26.13 38.65
C LEU A 23 11.17 -26.14 37.16
N VAL A 24 9.95 -25.73 36.82
CA VAL A 24 9.64 -25.31 35.46
C VAL A 24 10.48 -24.07 35.26
N VAL A 25 11.68 -24.27 34.72
CA VAL A 25 12.42 -23.18 34.10
C VAL A 25 11.62 -22.91 32.84
N ASP A 26 10.62 -22.04 32.96
CA ASP A 26 10.12 -21.33 31.80
C ASP A 26 11.33 -20.58 31.26
N VAL A 27 11.98 -21.18 30.27
CA VAL A 27 12.82 -20.43 29.35
C VAL A 27 11.83 -19.55 28.61
N LEU A 28 11.44 -18.44 29.25
CA LEU A 28 10.93 -17.28 28.54
C LEU A 28 12.09 -16.92 27.61
N GLU A 29 12.02 -17.43 26.39
CA GLU A 29 12.79 -16.87 25.30
C GLU A 29 12.36 -15.41 25.25
N ASP A 30 13.15 -14.53 25.87
CA ASP A 30 12.91 -13.08 25.91
C ASP A 30 13.06 -12.57 24.48
N ASN A 31 11.99 -12.78 23.70
CA ASN A 31 11.96 -12.49 22.30
C ASN A 31 11.73 -10.99 22.17
N LEU A 32 12.63 -10.31 21.46
CA LEU A 32 12.54 -8.88 21.22
C LEU A 32 11.18 -8.47 20.64
N VAL A 33 10.56 -9.37 19.86
CA VAL A 33 9.23 -9.16 19.28
C VAL A 33 8.16 -8.98 20.37
N ASP A 34 8.19 -9.78 21.44
CA ASP A 34 7.20 -9.71 22.52
C ASP A 34 7.38 -8.45 23.37
N ARG A 35 8.59 -7.87 23.42
CA ARG A 35 8.86 -6.58 24.08
C ARG A 35 8.44 -5.37 23.26
N LEU A 36 8.48 -5.48 21.93
CA LEU A 36 8.04 -4.42 21.00
C LEU A 36 6.54 -4.51 20.70
N ALA A 37 5.92 -5.65 21.01
CA ALA A 37 4.49 -5.83 20.84
C ALA A 37 3.71 -4.84 21.73
N PRO A 38 2.68 -4.19 21.20
CA PRO A 38 1.82 -3.33 21.99
C PRO A 38 1.02 -4.14 23.02
N GLN A 39 0.56 -3.45 24.07
CA GLN A 39 -0.15 -4.09 25.19
C GLN A 39 -1.49 -4.71 24.77
N ALA A 40 -2.21 -4.06 23.85
CA ALA A 40 -3.46 -4.56 23.28
C ALA A 40 -3.72 -3.89 21.93
N ILE A 41 -4.31 -4.65 21.00
CA ILE A 41 -4.83 -4.15 19.73
C ILE A 41 -6.24 -4.72 19.56
N ASP A 42 -7.22 -3.84 19.37
CA ASP A 42 -8.58 -4.24 19.02
C ASP A 42 -8.84 -4.02 17.52
N LEU A 43 -9.02 -5.13 16.79
CA LEU A 43 -9.27 -5.17 15.35
C LEU A 43 -10.75 -5.44 15.00
N LEU A 44 -11.66 -5.22 15.95
CA LEU A 44 -13.08 -5.55 15.79
C LEU A 44 -13.82 -4.58 14.84
N ASP A 45 -13.38 -3.33 14.79
CA ASP A 45 -13.99 -2.30 13.94
C ASP A 45 -13.49 -2.41 12.49
N ASP A 46 -14.40 -2.18 11.54
CA ASP A 46 -14.11 -2.31 10.11
C ASP A 46 -13.23 -1.17 9.58
N ASP A 47 -13.29 0.02 10.18
CA ASP A 47 -12.67 1.25 9.67
C ASP A 47 -11.55 1.82 10.57
N CYS A 48 -11.49 1.45 11.84
CA CYS A 48 -10.46 1.92 12.78
C CYS A 48 -9.96 0.80 13.69
N VAL A 49 -8.76 1.00 14.23
CA VAL A 49 -8.11 0.11 15.19
C VAL A 49 -7.88 0.87 16.47
N ALA A 50 -8.24 0.28 17.61
CA ALA A 50 -7.86 0.84 18.91
C ALA A 50 -6.51 0.26 19.33
N PHE A 51 -5.57 1.15 19.64
CA PHE A 51 -4.20 0.83 20.03
C PHE A 51 -4.03 1.16 21.52
N SER A 52 -3.64 0.16 22.32
CA SER A 52 -3.41 0.32 23.77
C SER A 52 -4.59 0.92 24.57
N GLY A 53 -5.81 0.86 24.03
CA GLY A 53 -7.05 1.36 24.65
C GLY A 53 -7.16 2.89 24.79
N THR A 54 -6.17 3.65 24.30
CA THR A 54 -6.10 5.11 24.47
C THR A 54 -5.93 5.85 23.15
N GLU A 55 -5.36 5.21 22.15
CA GLU A 55 -5.14 5.80 20.83
C GLU A 55 -5.97 5.06 19.78
N TRP A 56 -6.43 5.79 18.79
CA TRP A 56 -7.14 5.27 17.63
C TRP A 56 -6.32 5.48 16.37
N LEU A 57 -6.31 4.44 15.56
CA LEU A 57 -5.58 4.38 14.31
C LEU A 57 -6.57 4.18 13.16
N ARG A 58 -6.33 4.88 12.05
CA ARG A 58 -6.96 4.58 10.77
C ARG A 58 -5.91 4.51 9.68
N ILE A 59 -6.14 3.62 8.72
CA ILE A 59 -5.20 3.33 7.64
C ILE A 59 -5.81 3.70 6.28
N TRP A 60 -4.98 4.26 5.42
CA TRP A 60 -5.28 4.54 4.03
C TRP A 60 -4.22 3.99 3.10
N TYR A 61 -4.64 3.71 1.89
CA TYR A 61 -3.77 3.41 0.76
C TYR A 61 -4.13 4.32 -0.41
N VAL A 62 -3.15 4.60 -1.25
CA VAL A 62 -3.37 5.39 -2.47
C VAL A 62 -4.00 4.52 -3.54
N GLN A 63 -5.20 4.89 -3.99
CA GLN A 63 -5.90 4.22 -5.09
C GLN A 63 -5.58 4.81 -6.44
N HIS A 64 -5.41 6.13 -6.52
CA HIS A 64 -5.13 6.82 -7.76
C HIS A 64 -4.06 7.87 -7.54
N TRP A 65 -3.14 7.94 -8.51
CA TRP A 65 -2.08 8.94 -8.55
C TRP A 65 -2.24 9.83 -9.78
N PRO A 66 -2.12 11.16 -9.63
CA PRO A 66 -2.15 12.06 -10.78
C PRO A 66 -0.89 11.88 -11.63
N ARG A 67 -0.99 12.17 -12.93
CA ARG A 67 0.16 12.12 -13.86
C ARG A 67 1.27 13.10 -13.47
N THR A 68 0.89 14.24 -12.90
CA THR A 68 1.81 15.26 -12.42
C THR A 68 1.35 15.66 -11.02
N LEU A 69 2.23 15.47 -10.05
CA LEU A 69 2.00 15.89 -8.68
C LEU A 69 2.75 17.20 -8.43
N GLY A 70 2.03 18.23 -7.97
CA GLY A 70 2.67 19.46 -7.51
C GLY A 70 3.45 19.20 -6.23
N GLN A 71 4.73 19.60 -6.19
CA GLN A 71 5.61 19.40 -5.03
C GLN A 71 5.00 19.99 -3.74
N ASP A 72 4.32 21.13 -3.83
CA ASP A 72 3.72 21.79 -2.67
C ASP A 72 2.56 21.00 -2.07
N ASN A 73 1.76 20.32 -2.89
CA ASN A 73 0.64 19.52 -2.40
C ASN A 73 1.11 18.27 -1.66
N TRP A 74 2.18 17.64 -2.16
CA TRP A 74 2.81 16.54 -1.46
C TRP A 74 3.46 16.97 -0.15
N ARG A 75 4.16 18.11 -0.16
CA ARG A 75 4.73 18.69 1.07
C ARG A 75 3.66 18.96 2.13
N LYS A 76 2.46 19.43 1.76
CA LYS A 76 1.35 19.61 2.71
C LYS A 76 0.88 18.30 3.32
N LEU A 77 0.90 17.20 2.57
CA LEU A 77 0.59 15.87 3.11
C LEU A 77 1.70 15.38 4.06
N LEU A 78 2.97 15.65 3.76
CA LEU A 78 4.09 15.30 4.65
C LEU A 78 4.08 16.12 5.95
N HIS A 79 3.68 17.39 5.90
CA HIS A 79 3.59 18.30 7.06
C HIS A 79 2.17 18.39 7.61
N PHE A 80 1.41 17.29 7.54
CA PHE A 80 0.07 17.26 8.08
C PHE A 80 0.11 17.52 9.59
N PRO A 81 -0.79 18.35 10.16
CA PRO A 81 -0.71 18.80 11.56
C PRO A 81 -1.02 17.72 12.61
N ALA A 82 -1.46 16.54 12.19
CA ALA A 82 -1.71 15.41 13.08
C ALA A 82 -0.62 14.34 12.90
N GLU A 83 -0.56 13.36 13.82
CA GLU A 83 0.41 12.28 13.73
C GLU A 83 0.09 11.35 12.54
N LEU A 84 0.71 11.66 11.41
CA LEU A 84 0.62 10.91 10.17
C LEU A 84 1.91 10.13 9.95
N ARG A 85 1.81 8.81 9.86
CA ARG A 85 2.90 7.93 9.44
C ARG A 85 2.65 7.48 8.02
N LEU A 86 3.71 7.40 7.21
CA LEU A 86 3.63 6.97 5.82
C LEU A 86 4.74 6.00 5.47
N SER A 87 4.41 5.06 4.61
CA SER A 87 5.35 4.09 4.05
C SER A 87 5.17 4.04 2.54
N ILE A 88 6.28 4.13 1.81
CA ILE A 88 6.31 4.18 0.35
C ILE A 88 7.13 3.00 -0.16
N PHE A 89 6.49 2.12 -0.92
CA PHE A 89 7.12 1.00 -1.60
C PHE A 89 7.25 1.31 -3.08
N MET A 90 8.46 1.20 -3.60
CA MET A 90 8.76 1.40 -5.01
C MET A 90 9.43 0.15 -5.57
N GLU A 91 8.80 -0.45 -6.57
CA GLU A 91 9.32 -1.64 -7.26
C GLU A 91 9.45 -1.35 -8.75
N PRO A 92 10.66 -1.39 -9.34
CA PRO A 92 10.83 -1.17 -10.77
C PRO A 92 10.22 -2.34 -11.57
N PHE A 93 9.60 -2.06 -12.71
CA PHE A 93 9.10 -3.09 -13.60
C PHE A 93 9.36 -2.81 -15.07
N SER A 94 9.23 -3.84 -15.91
CA SER A 94 9.63 -3.75 -17.31
C SER A 94 8.67 -2.87 -18.13
N PRO A 95 9.18 -1.90 -18.91
CA PRO A 95 8.35 -1.02 -19.74
C PRO A 95 7.48 -1.78 -20.76
N GLY A 96 7.94 -2.95 -21.21
CA GLY A 96 7.26 -3.75 -22.24
C GLY A 96 5.84 -4.19 -21.86
N LEU A 97 5.50 -4.28 -20.57
CA LEU A 97 4.12 -4.56 -20.15
C LEU A 97 3.19 -3.37 -20.41
N ILE A 98 3.67 -2.15 -20.19
CA ILE A 98 2.89 -0.92 -20.41
C ILE A 98 2.76 -0.65 -21.91
N SER A 99 3.84 -0.83 -22.68
CA SER A 99 3.80 -0.65 -24.14
C SER A 99 2.70 -1.50 -24.79
N LYS A 100 2.54 -2.76 -24.36
CA LYS A 100 1.46 -3.63 -24.83
C LYS A 100 0.07 -3.13 -24.44
N GLN A 101 -0.09 -2.60 -23.23
CA GLN A 101 -1.37 -2.03 -22.80
C GLN A 101 -1.75 -0.80 -23.65
N LEU A 102 -0.79 0.09 -23.90
CA LEU A 102 -1.00 1.28 -24.74
C LEU A 102 -1.26 0.91 -26.21
N GLU A 103 -0.62 -0.15 -26.72
CA GLU A 103 -0.89 -0.68 -28.06
C GLU A 103 -2.33 -1.21 -28.19
N MET A 104 -2.81 -1.93 -27.19
CA MET A 104 -4.20 -2.40 -27.14
C MET A 104 -5.19 -1.22 -27.09
N GLU A 105 -4.89 -0.19 -26.30
CA GLU A 105 -5.71 1.01 -26.18
C GLU A 105 -5.74 1.82 -27.50
N GLU A 106 -4.59 2.01 -28.14
CA GLU A 106 -4.49 2.62 -29.47
C GLU A 106 -5.32 1.84 -30.50
N THR A 107 -5.20 0.51 -30.51
CA THR A 107 -5.94 -0.37 -31.43
C THR A 107 -7.45 -0.26 -31.22
N ALA A 108 -7.90 -0.21 -29.96
CA ALA A 108 -9.31 -0.05 -29.62
C ALA A 108 -9.89 1.29 -30.13
N ILE A 109 -9.14 2.38 -29.97
CA ILE A 109 -9.54 3.70 -30.49
C ILE A 109 -9.55 3.69 -32.02
N GLN A 110 -8.54 3.12 -32.66
CA GLN A 110 -8.49 2.99 -34.12
C GLN A 110 -9.65 2.16 -34.67
N ALA A 111 -10.03 1.06 -34.00
CA ALA A 111 -11.19 0.26 -34.35
C ALA A 111 -12.51 1.05 -34.22
N SER A 112 -12.69 1.82 -33.14
CA SER A 112 -13.84 2.73 -32.98
C SER A 112 -13.93 3.71 -34.14
N ARG A 113 -12.81 4.35 -34.48
CA ARG A 113 -12.72 5.29 -35.62
C ARG A 113 -13.08 4.63 -36.94
N PHE A 114 -12.59 3.41 -37.18
CA PHE A 114 -12.89 2.64 -38.38
C PHE A 114 -14.38 2.35 -38.52
N LEU A 115 -15.05 1.95 -37.42
CA LEU A 115 -16.50 1.72 -37.39
C LEU A 115 -17.29 3.00 -37.65
N ARG A 116 -16.89 4.14 -37.09
CA ARG A 116 -17.52 5.45 -37.36
C ARG A 116 -17.40 5.86 -38.81
N ALA A 117 -16.23 5.68 -39.41
CA ALA A 117 -15.99 5.95 -40.81
C ALA A 117 -16.89 5.08 -41.72
N HIS A 118 -17.05 3.80 -41.38
CA HIS A 118 -17.99 2.90 -42.07
C HIS A 118 -19.44 3.36 -41.97
N GLN A 119 -19.83 3.94 -40.85
CA GLN A 119 -21.16 4.52 -40.64
C GLN A 119 -21.34 5.91 -41.26
N LYS A 120 -20.34 6.42 -42.01
CA LYS A 120 -20.29 7.79 -42.56
C LYS A 120 -20.53 8.87 -41.50
N ARG A 121 -20.05 8.64 -40.28
CA ARG A 121 -20.04 9.64 -39.19
C ARG A 121 -18.72 10.40 -39.21
N ASP A 122 -18.77 11.69 -38.90
CA ASP A 122 -17.58 12.53 -38.80
C ASP A 122 -16.64 12.05 -37.69
N ALA A 123 -15.35 12.34 -37.86
CA ALA A 123 -14.33 12.04 -36.86
C ALA A 123 -14.61 12.81 -35.56
N SER A 124 -14.56 12.12 -34.43
CA SER A 124 -14.72 12.76 -33.12
C SER A 124 -13.42 13.46 -32.73
N PRO A 125 -13.40 14.79 -32.51
CA PRO A 125 -12.19 15.49 -32.07
C PRO A 125 -11.59 14.91 -30.78
N SER A 126 -12.43 14.35 -29.91
CA SER A 126 -12.00 13.67 -28.68
C SER A 126 -11.20 12.38 -28.93
N GLU A 127 -11.55 11.61 -29.96
CA GLU A 127 -10.84 10.36 -30.30
C GLU A 127 -9.49 10.68 -30.96
N ASP A 128 -9.43 11.75 -31.76
CA ASP A 128 -8.18 12.25 -32.33
C ASP A 128 -7.21 12.75 -31.25
N GLN A 129 -7.72 13.51 -30.27
CA GLN A 129 -6.93 13.95 -29.14
C GLN A 129 -6.40 12.77 -28.31
N ALA A 130 -7.28 11.84 -27.94
CA ALA A 130 -6.88 10.66 -27.16
C ALA A 130 -5.83 9.82 -27.89
N LEU A 131 -5.97 9.63 -29.20
CA LEU A 131 -4.99 8.91 -30.02
C LEU A 131 -3.63 9.64 -30.06
N SER A 132 -3.65 10.97 -30.20
CA SER A 132 -2.43 11.78 -30.16
C SER A 132 -1.73 11.68 -28.80
N GLU A 133 -2.50 11.70 -27.71
CA GLU A 133 -1.98 11.57 -26.34
C GLU A 133 -1.33 10.20 -26.12
N ILE A 134 -1.98 9.11 -26.54
CA ILE A 134 -1.43 7.74 -26.42
C ILE A 134 -0.16 7.60 -27.27
N ARG A 135 -0.11 8.16 -28.47
CA ARG A 135 1.09 8.11 -29.32
C ARG A 135 2.24 8.90 -28.71
N ALA A 136 1.96 10.10 -28.19
CA ALA A 136 2.96 10.87 -27.47
C ALA A 136 3.48 10.10 -26.25
N GLU A 137 2.60 9.38 -25.55
CA GLU A 137 2.95 8.54 -24.43
C GLU A 137 3.85 7.37 -24.84
N ARG A 138 3.45 6.60 -25.86
CA ARG A 138 4.25 5.50 -26.40
C ARG A 138 5.63 5.96 -26.84
N HIS A 139 5.72 7.11 -27.50
CA HIS A 139 6.99 7.67 -27.94
C HIS A 139 7.93 7.94 -26.75
N LYS A 140 7.41 8.44 -25.62
CA LYS A 140 8.24 8.62 -24.41
C LYS A 140 8.77 7.29 -23.89
N ILE A 141 7.92 6.26 -23.82
CA ILE A 141 8.30 4.94 -23.31
C ILE A 141 9.33 4.26 -24.22
N GLU A 142 9.07 4.21 -25.52
CA GLU A 142 9.87 3.46 -26.49
C GLU A 142 11.18 4.18 -26.84
N VAL A 143 11.17 5.52 -26.95
CA VAL A 143 12.35 6.30 -27.39
C VAL A 143 13.15 6.83 -26.22
N GLN A 144 12.50 7.36 -25.17
CA GLN A 144 13.22 7.95 -24.03
C GLN A 144 13.61 6.91 -22.98
N GLY A 145 13.01 5.72 -23.01
CA GLY A 145 13.36 4.62 -22.11
C GLY A 145 13.08 4.93 -20.63
N GLU A 146 12.04 5.72 -20.35
CA GLU A 146 11.71 6.12 -18.98
C GLU A 146 11.35 4.89 -18.12
N PRO A 147 11.99 4.71 -16.95
CA PRO A 147 11.70 3.59 -16.07
C PRO A 147 10.35 3.78 -15.37
N PHE A 148 9.60 2.68 -15.26
CA PHE A 148 8.33 2.63 -14.53
C PHE A 148 8.46 1.87 -13.21
N TYR A 149 7.64 2.29 -12.26
CA TYR A 149 7.63 1.74 -10.91
C TYR A 149 6.20 1.39 -10.49
N TYR A 150 6.04 0.24 -9.86
CA TYR A 150 4.90 -0.03 -9.01
C TYR A 150 5.11 0.72 -7.70
N LEU A 151 4.17 1.60 -7.42
CA LEU A 151 4.13 2.41 -6.22
C LEU A 151 2.99 1.89 -5.33
N THR A 152 3.31 1.56 -4.09
CA THR A 152 2.32 1.38 -3.03
C THR A 152 2.62 2.41 -1.95
N VAL A 153 1.64 3.23 -1.60
CA VAL A 153 1.74 4.19 -0.50
C VAL A 153 0.71 3.80 0.55
N CYS A 154 1.18 3.53 1.76
CA CYS A 154 0.36 3.31 2.94
C CYS A 154 0.50 4.51 3.87
N MET A 155 -0.59 4.96 4.45
CA MET A 155 -0.63 6.04 5.43
C MET A 155 -1.46 5.62 6.64
N ALA A 156 -1.02 6.02 7.82
CA ALA A 156 -1.69 5.81 9.08
C ALA A 156 -1.82 7.12 9.83
N LEU A 157 -3.01 7.41 10.33
CA LEU A 157 -3.28 8.55 11.18
C LEU A 157 -3.58 8.06 12.59
N PHE A 158 -2.92 8.67 13.57
CA PHE A 158 -3.13 8.43 14.98
C PHE A 158 -3.89 9.61 15.61
N ALA A 159 -4.81 9.30 16.53
CA ALA A 159 -5.54 10.30 17.29
C ALA A 159 -6.00 9.73 18.65
N ASP A 160 -6.14 10.58 19.66
CA ASP A 160 -6.52 10.16 21.02
C ASP A 160 -7.99 9.72 21.14
N THR A 161 -8.87 10.23 20.28
CA THR A 161 -10.31 9.94 20.31
C THR A 161 -10.85 9.68 18.92
N ARG A 162 -11.97 8.95 18.85
CA ARG A 162 -12.63 8.61 17.59
C ARG A 162 -13.15 9.85 16.88
N GLU A 163 -13.66 10.84 17.62
CA GLU A 163 -14.14 12.12 17.07
C GLU A 163 -12.99 12.89 16.42
N HIS A 164 -11.85 13.02 17.11
CA HIS A 164 -10.67 13.66 16.53
C HIS A 164 -10.14 12.90 15.31
N LEU A 165 -10.15 11.56 15.36
CA LEU A 165 -9.76 10.73 14.22
C LEU A 165 -10.63 11.03 13.00
N ASP A 166 -11.95 11.12 13.17
CA ASP A 166 -12.89 11.41 12.08
C ASP A 166 -12.70 12.81 11.50
N GLU A 167 -12.49 13.83 12.34
CA GLU A 167 -12.19 15.18 11.89
C GLU A 167 -10.90 15.25 11.06
N TRP A 168 -9.82 14.66 11.58
CA TRP A 168 -8.53 14.64 10.89
C TRP A 168 -8.57 13.79 9.62
N SER A 169 -9.34 12.70 9.62
CA SER A 169 -9.57 11.86 8.44
C SER A 169 -10.23 12.63 7.31
N GLN A 170 -11.28 13.42 7.61
CA GLN A 170 -11.95 14.24 6.61
C GLN A 170 -11.02 15.31 6.04
N LYS A 171 -10.19 15.93 6.88
CA LYS A 171 -9.18 16.89 6.44
C LYS A 171 -8.14 16.23 5.55
N LEU A 172 -7.61 15.07 5.94
CA LEU A 172 -6.61 14.32 5.16
C LEU A 172 -7.17 13.94 3.78
N GLU A 173 -8.39 13.38 3.73
CA GLU A 173 -9.06 13.00 2.49
C GLU A 173 -9.32 14.22 1.58
N SER A 174 -9.66 15.36 2.17
CA SER A 174 -9.87 16.61 1.42
C SER A 174 -8.56 17.13 0.83
N HIS A 175 -7.48 17.18 1.63
CA HIS A 175 -6.15 17.58 1.16
C HIS A 175 -5.62 16.66 0.07
N ALA A 176 -5.79 15.34 0.20
CA ALA A 176 -5.40 14.39 -0.82
C ALA A 176 -6.20 14.60 -2.12
N ARG A 177 -7.50 14.86 -2.02
CA ARG A 177 -8.35 15.15 -3.18
C ARG A 177 -7.91 16.42 -3.90
N ASP A 178 -7.56 17.48 -3.16
CA ASP A 178 -7.03 18.72 -3.73
C ASP A 178 -5.68 18.50 -4.43
N ALA A 179 -4.88 17.54 -3.95
CA ALA A 179 -3.65 17.11 -4.59
C ALA A 179 -3.87 16.23 -5.84
N GLY A 180 -5.11 15.83 -6.15
CA GLY A 180 -5.45 14.89 -7.21
C GLY A 180 -5.19 13.43 -6.83
N ILE A 181 -4.99 13.14 -5.55
CA ILE A 181 -4.74 11.80 -5.00
C ILE A 181 -6.05 11.25 -4.44
N THR A 182 -6.45 10.07 -4.90
CA THR A 182 -7.61 9.37 -4.32
C THR A 182 -7.12 8.38 -3.27
N LEU A 183 -7.56 8.57 -2.03
CA LEU A 183 -7.28 7.65 -0.93
C LEU A 183 -8.40 6.62 -0.80
N GLY A 184 -8.01 5.36 -0.62
CA GLY A 184 -8.89 4.29 -0.17
C GLY A 184 -8.67 4.02 1.31
N ARG A 185 -9.74 3.81 2.07
CA ARG A 185 -9.64 3.37 3.47
C ARG A 185 -9.32 1.88 3.53
N GLY A 186 -8.42 1.51 4.43
CA GLY A 186 -7.94 0.14 4.70
C GLY A 186 -8.95 -0.76 5.41
N ARG A 187 -10.24 -0.72 5.04
CA ARG A 187 -11.26 -1.50 5.74
C ARG A 187 -10.95 -3.00 5.68
N TRP A 188 -10.94 -3.64 6.85
CA TRP A 188 -10.53 -5.04 7.04
C TRP A 188 -9.09 -5.38 6.63
N GLN A 189 -8.29 -4.38 6.28
CA GLN A 189 -6.87 -4.52 5.87
C GLN A 189 -5.97 -3.77 6.85
N HIS A 190 -6.42 -3.63 8.10
CA HIS A 190 -5.70 -2.89 9.11
C HIS A 190 -4.39 -3.60 9.50
N GLU A 191 -4.44 -4.92 9.66
CA GLU A 191 -3.26 -5.74 9.95
C GLU A 191 -2.20 -5.58 8.86
N ASP A 192 -2.60 -5.77 7.60
CA ASP A 192 -1.72 -5.59 6.45
C ASP A 192 -1.13 -4.17 6.42
N GLY A 193 -1.96 -3.15 6.63
CA GLY A 193 -1.51 -1.77 6.65
C GLY A 193 -0.53 -1.46 7.78
N MET A 194 -0.77 -1.96 8.99
CA MET A 194 0.15 -1.83 10.13
C MET A 194 1.49 -2.49 9.82
N LEU A 195 1.48 -3.71 9.29
CA LEU A 195 2.71 -4.42 8.90
C LEU A 195 3.49 -3.67 7.82
N ALA A 196 2.79 -3.06 6.86
CA ALA A 196 3.38 -2.23 5.81
C ALA A 196 4.00 -0.92 6.34
N LEU A 197 3.54 -0.42 7.49
CA LEU A 197 4.08 0.78 8.12
C LEU A 197 5.32 0.49 8.96
N LEU A 198 5.52 -0.75 9.40
CA LEU A 198 6.72 -1.14 10.11
C LEU A 198 7.95 -1.10 9.18
N PRO A 199 9.15 -0.78 9.72
CA PRO A 199 10.38 -0.64 8.93
C PRO A 199 10.97 -1.99 8.44
N HIS A 200 10.15 -3.03 8.31
CA HIS A 200 10.56 -4.35 7.81
C HIS A 200 10.58 -4.43 6.27
N ASN A 201 10.16 -3.36 5.57
CA ASN A 201 10.10 -3.26 4.11
C ASN A 201 9.35 -4.44 3.47
N LEU A 202 8.25 -4.87 4.11
CA LEU A 202 7.36 -5.89 3.59
C LEU A 202 6.12 -5.23 3.02
N ASN A 203 5.92 -5.34 1.71
CA ASN A 203 4.72 -4.83 1.05
C ASN A 203 3.57 -5.86 1.14
N THR A 204 2.89 -5.88 2.28
CA THR A 204 1.66 -6.66 2.51
C THR A 204 0.49 -6.15 1.66
N LEU A 205 0.43 -4.83 1.40
CA LEU A 205 -0.58 -4.16 0.56
C LEU A 205 -0.25 -4.20 -0.95
N GLY A 206 0.35 -5.29 -1.43
CA GLY A 206 0.77 -5.43 -2.83
C GLY A 206 -0.39 -5.41 -3.85
N ASN A 207 -1.61 -5.70 -3.41
CA ASN A 207 -2.85 -5.57 -4.19
C ASN A 207 -3.16 -4.12 -4.60
N HIS A 208 -2.70 -3.13 -3.83
CA HIS A 208 -2.93 -1.71 -4.08
C HIS A 208 -1.83 -1.03 -4.88
N ARG A 209 -0.91 -1.79 -5.48
CA ARG A 209 0.14 -1.24 -6.34
C ARG A 209 -0.44 -0.43 -7.51
N ARG A 210 0.16 0.73 -7.79
CA ARG A 210 -0.21 1.59 -8.91
C ARG A 210 1.01 1.92 -9.76
N ASN A 211 0.77 2.12 -11.05
CA ASN A 211 1.84 2.48 -11.98
C ASN A 211 2.20 3.95 -11.78
N ALA A 212 3.47 4.22 -11.52
CA ALA A 212 4.03 5.57 -11.42
C ALA A 212 5.23 5.73 -12.37
N ARG A 213 5.38 6.94 -12.88
CA ARG A 213 6.54 7.38 -13.65
C ARG A 213 7.62 7.92 -12.74
N LEU A 214 8.86 7.87 -13.20
CA LEU A 214 9.98 8.45 -12.46
C LEU A 214 9.75 9.93 -12.17
N ASP A 215 9.26 10.69 -13.15
CA ASP A 215 8.99 12.13 -12.99
C ASP A 215 8.01 12.42 -11.83
N ALA A 216 6.96 11.59 -11.69
CA ALA A 216 5.99 11.72 -10.61
C ALA A 216 6.60 11.32 -9.25
N LEU A 217 7.50 10.34 -9.23
CA LEU A 217 8.23 9.94 -8.01
C LEU A 217 9.23 11.01 -7.56
N THR A 218 9.93 11.66 -8.49
CA THR A 218 10.92 12.70 -8.16
C THR A 218 10.28 13.85 -7.41
N ASN A 219 9.04 14.23 -7.78
CA ASN A 219 8.28 15.26 -7.08
C ASN A 219 7.79 14.84 -5.68
N MET A 220 7.72 13.54 -5.39
CA MET A 220 7.42 13.05 -4.04
C MET A 220 8.64 13.04 -3.13
N PHE A 221 9.85 13.02 -3.68
CA PHE A 221 11.00 12.77 -2.85
C PHE A 221 11.34 13.99 -1.98
N PRO A 222 11.41 13.85 -0.64
CA PRO A 222 11.63 14.96 0.28
C PRO A 222 13.06 15.54 0.29
N PHE A 223 13.80 15.53 -0.82
CA PHE A 223 15.20 16.01 -0.87
C PHE A 223 15.36 17.53 -1.04
N VAL A 224 14.28 18.28 -1.27
CA VAL A 224 14.35 19.73 -1.56
C VAL A 224 13.87 20.56 -0.36
N GLY A 225 14.21 20.16 0.86
CA GLY A 225 13.92 20.93 2.08
C GLY A 225 14.99 20.74 3.14
N ASP A 226 15.40 21.83 3.79
CA ASP A 226 16.46 21.86 4.81
C ASP A 226 16.07 21.22 6.16
N GLU A 227 14.81 20.85 6.38
CA GLU A 227 14.30 20.50 7.73
C GLU A 227 13.96 19.02 7.96
N ILE A 228 14.05 18.14 6.97
CA ILE A 228 13.74 16.71 7.15
C ILE A 228 15.01 15.96 7.56
N VAL A 229 15.62 16.39 8.65
CA VAL A 229 16.59 15.59 9.40
C VAL A 229 15.98 15.36 10.78
N MET A 230 15.04 14.41 10.85
CA MET A 230 14.77 13.76 12.12
C MET A 230 16.01 12.90 12.43
N PRO A 231 16.68 13.07 13.59
CA PRO A 231 17.83 12.24 13.96
C PRO A 231 17.53 10.74 13.97
N GLU A 232 16.25 10.35 14.03
CA GLU A 232 15.79 8.96 14.20
C GLU A 232 15.06 8.39 12.96
N ALA A 233 14.85 9.15 11.89
CA ALA A 233 14.15 8.66 10.70
C ALA A 233 15.09 7.84 9.79
N PHE A 234 14.96 6.52 9.87
CA PHE A 234 15.78 5.57 9.12
C PHE A 234 15.21 5.33 7.70
N LEU A 235 15.71 6.05 6.69
CA LEU A 235 15.40 5.82 5.27
C LEU A 235 16.46 4.90 4.62
N ARG A 236 16.06 3.71 4.14
CA ARG A 236 16.95 2.79 3.39
C ARG A 236 16.50 2.64 1.94
N LEU A 237 17.14 3.34 1.01
CA LEU A 237 17.06 3.06 -0.42
C LEU A 237 17.97 1.87 -0.75
N ARG A 238 17.40 0.72 -1.15
CA ARG A 238 18.20 -0.42 -1.65
C ARG A 238 18.45 -0.25 -3.14
N ARG A 239 19.73 -0.13 -3.52
CA ARG A 239 20.19 -0.27 -4.91
C ARG A 239 19.97 -1.72 -5.35
N ALA A 240 19.04 -1.97 -6.27
CA ALA A 240 18.84 -3.30 -6.85
C ALA A 240 20.05 -3.64 -7.73
N TYR A 241 20.89 -4.58 -7.28
CA TYR A 241 21.94 -5.17 -8.11
C TYR A 241 21.32 -6.23 -9.02
N TRP A 242 21.31 -5.95 -10.32
CA TRP A 242 21.09 -6.95 -11.35
C TRP A 242 22.36 -7.81 -11.45
N GLN A 243 22.32 -9.06 -10.99
CA GLN A 243 23.25 -10.10 -11.43
C GLN A 243 22.53 -11.02 -12.40
N SER A 244 22.79 -10.80 -13.69
CA SER A 244 22.52 -11.75 -14.76
C SER A 244 23.29 -13.04 -14.50
N HIS A 245 22.56 -14.12 -14.19
CA HIS A 245 23.08 -15.47 -14.36
C HIS A 245 22.54 -16.02 -15.68
N CYS A 246 23.32 -15.80 -16.74
CA CYS A 246 23.36 -16.70 -17.89
C CYS A 246 24.59 -17.59 -17.69
N ALA A 247 24.34 -18.86 -17.38
CA ALA A 247 25.20 -20.00 -17.70
C ALA A 247 24.29 -21.23 -17.74
#